data_AF-A0A1Y5LNC8-F1
#
_entry.id   AF-A0A1Y5LNC8-F1
#
_cell.length_a   1.000
_cell.length_b   1.000
_cell.length_c   1.000
_cell.angle_alpha   90.00
_cell.angle_beta   90.00
_cell.angle_gamma   90.00
#
_symmetry.space_group_name_H-M   'P 1'
#
loop_
_entity.id
_entity.type
_entity.pdbx_description
1 polymer ?
#
loop_
_entity_poly.entity_id
_entity_poly.type
_entity_poly.pdbx_seq_one_letter_code
_entity_poly.pdbx_strand_id
1 'polypeptide(L)'
;MPLTVEHTTRYADALMTLALAAHRPATVVNTGAGYAVRVDFERNIHLLATNAPGDLSTDPDAQNPWVVRFFQRQPDAEDVQLVEVTGEWLVDAFDQALAVMPIAGIADDPNAEPGEQRPTAAGTLHLVQ
;
A
#
# COMPACT_ATOMS: atom_id res chain seq x y z
N MET A 1 5.16 -26.80 -5.10
CA MET A 1 4.83 -26.56 -6.52
C MET A 1 6.04 -25.92 -7.18
N PRO A 2 6.50 -26.40 -8.35
CA PRO A 2 7.75 -25.95 -8.98
C PRO A 2 7.71 -24.49 -9.43
N LEU A 3 6.58 -24.00 -9.98
CA LEU A 3 6.45 -22.60 -10.42
C LEU A 3 6.63 -21.57 -9.31
N THR A 4 6.16 -21.86 -8.08
CA THR A 4 6.36 -20.94 -6.94
C THR A 4 7.84 -20.72 -6.67
N VAL A 5 8.67 -21.76 -6.82
CA VAL A 5 10.13 -21.67 -6.60
C VAL A 5 10.80 -20.89 -7.72
N GLU A 6 10.36 -21.07 -8.97
CA GLU A 6 10.86 -20.30 -10.12
C GLU A 6 10.52 -18.80 -9.99
N HIS A 7 9.28 -18.46 -9.65
CA HIS A 7 8.90 -17.07 -9.39
C HIS A 7 9.63 -16.49 -8.17
N THR A 8 9.79 -17.26 -7.09
CA THR A 8 10.54 -16.79 -5.90
C THR A 8 12.01 -16.50 -6.25
N THR A 9 12.64 -17.35 -7.06
CA THR A 9 14.02 -17.16 -7.49
C THR A 9 14.14 -15.96 -8.42
N ARG A 10 13.20 -15.81 -9.37
CA ARG A 10 13.17 -14.69 -10.33
C ARG A 10 12.99 -13.35 -9.64
N TYR A 11 12.02 -13.27 -8.74
CA TYR A 11 11.69 -12.04 -8.03
C TYR A 11 12.47 -11.89 -6.72
N ALA A 12 13.55 -12.67 -6.50
CA ALA A 12 14.30 -12.65 -5.24
C ALA A 12 14.80 -11.25 -4.86
N ASP A 13 15.28 -10.47 -5.82
CA ASP A 13 15.71 -9.08 -5.61
C ASP A 13 14.53 -8.17 -5.22
N ALA A 14 13.41 -8.27 -5.95
CA ALA A 14 12.19 -7.51 -5.66
C ALA A 14 11.58 -7.90 -4.29
N LEU A 15 11.59 -9.19 -3.96
CA LEU A 15 11.16 -9.72 -2.66
C LEU A 15 12.05 -9.20 -1.54
N MET A 16 13.37 -9.21 -1.72
CA MET A 16 14.30 -8.71 -0.71
C MET A 16 14.15 -7.20 -0.54
N THR A 17 14.04 -6.45 -1.62
CA THR A 17 13.81 -5.00 -1.61
C THR A 17 12.49 -4.65 -0.92
N LEU A 18 11.40 -5.33 -1.27
CA LEU A 18 10.11 -5.13 -0.62
C LEU A 18 10.16 -5.55 0.85
N ALA A 19 10.87 -6.62 1.18
CA ALA A 19 11.00 -7.06 2.56
C ALA A 19 11.76 -6.07 3.43
N LEU A 20 12.78 -5.42 2.87
CA LEU A 20 13.51 -4.32 3.50
C LEU A 20 12.61 -3.08 3.65
N ALA A 21 11.89 -2.69 2.61
CA ALA A 21 11.01 -1.51 2.63
C ALA A 21 9.81 -1.68 3.59
N ALA A 22 9.18 -2.85 3.60
CA ALA A 22 8.06 -3.17 4.48
C ALA A 22 8.50 -3.58 5.89
N HIS A 23 9.80 -3.79 6.12
CA HIS A 23 10.36 -4.42 7.32
C HIS A 23 9.67 -5.75 7.70
N ARG A 24 9.19 -6.48 6.69
CA ARG A 24 8.41 -7.72 6.85
C ARG A 24 8.78 -8.72 5.75
N PRO A 25 8.71 -10.03 6.02
CA PRO A 25 9.02 -11.02 5.00
C PRO A 25 8.04 -10.93 3.82
N ALA A 26 8.57 -10.81 2.61
CA ALA A 26 7.81 -10.91 1.37
C ALA A 26 7.91 -12.33 0.81
N THR A 27 6.80 -12.87 0.34
CA THR A 27 6.73 -14.24 -0.21
C THR A 27 5.87 -14.28 -1.47
N VAL A 28 6.20 -15.17 -2.41
CA VAL A 28 5.31 -15.41 -3.56
C VAL A 28 4.25 -16.42 -3.15
N VAL A 29 2.98 -16.06 -3.32
CA VAL A 29 1.84 -16.92 -3.04
C VAL A 29 1.02 -17.14 -4.30
N ASN A 30 0.38 -18.30 -4.39
CA ASN A 30 -0.62 -18.56 -5.41
C ASN A 30 -2.00 -18.15 -4.87
N THR A 31 -2.70 -17.26 -5.58
CA THR A 31 -4.00 -16.71 -5.18
C THR A 31 -5.18 -17.49 -5.76
N GLY A 32 -4.93 -18.57 -6.50
CA GLY A 32 -5.93 -19.32 -7.28
C GLY A 32 -6.18 -18.73 -8.67
N ALA A 33 -6.10 -17.41 -8.83
CA ALA A 33 -6.14 -16.73 -10.13
C ALA A 33 -4.75 -16.61 -10.78
N GLY A 34 -3.70 -16.67 -9.97
CA GLY A 34 -2.32 -16.45 -10.41
C GLY A 34 -1.31 -16.48 -9.26
N TYR A 35 -0.14 -15.93 -9.53
CA TYR A 35 0.92 -15.68 -8.57
C TYR A 35 0.96 -14.20 -8.20
N ALA A 36 1.22 -13.90 -6.93
CA ALA A 36 1.42 -12.55 -6.44
C ALA A 36 2.50 -12.53 -5.36
N VAL A 37 3.20 -11.41 -5.24
CA VAL A 37 4.04 -11.14 -4.08
C VAL A 37 3.15 -10.70 -2.94
N ARG A 38 3.21 -11.40 -1.81
CA ARG A 38 2.45 -11.13 -0.60
C ARG A 38 3.36 -10.69 0.54
N VAL A 39 2.91 -9.65 1.24
CA VAL A 39 3.45 -9.25 2.55
C VAL A 39 2.31 -9.23 3.55
N ASP A 40 2.50 -9.88 4.68
CA ASP A 40 1.52 -9.90 5.77
C ASP A 40 1.89 -8.86 6.81
N PHE A 41 0.91 -8.05 7.20
CA PHE A 41 1.03 -7.00 8.20
C PHE A 41 0.18 -7.33 9.41
N GLU A 42 0.36 -6.55 10.48
CA GLU A 42 -0.48 -6.64 11.67
C GLU A 42 -1.95 -6.26 11.35
N ARG A 43 -2.87 -6.55 12.27
CA ARG A 43 -4.31 -6.20 12.16
C ARG A 43 -5.05 -6.84 10.98
N ASN A 44 -4.64 -8.03 10.54
CA ASN A 44 -5.26 -8.76 9.42
C ASN A 44 -5.11 -8.04 8.06
N ILE A 45 -4.16 -7.14 7.93
CA ILE A 45 -3.88 -6.45 6.67
C ILE A 45 -2.81 -7.23 5.90
N HIS A 46 -3.01 -7.40 4.61
CA HIS A 46 -1.99 -7.97 3.74
C HIS A 46 -1.91 -7.20 2.43
N LEU A 47 -0.72 -7.19 1.85
CA LEU A 47 -0.45 -6.61 0.54
C LEU A 47 -0.32 -7.73 -0.49
N LEU A 48 -0.84 -7.49 -1.68
CA LEU A 48 -0.59 -8.27 -2.88
C LEU A 48 -0.01 -7.35 -3.95
N ALA A 49 1.11 -7.74 -4.53
CA ALA A 49 1.73 -7.05 -5.64
C ALA A 49 1.87 -7.95 -6.87
N THR A 50 1.50 -7.41 -8.02
CA THR A 50 1.48 -8.08 -9.33
C THR A 50 2.05 -7.16 -10.39
N ASN A 51 2.87 -7.67 -11.30
CA ASN A 51 3.37 -6.93 -12.46
C ASN A 51 2.70 -7.38 -13.78
N ALA A 52 1.68 -8.23 -13.70
CA ALA A 52 0.81 -8.60 -14.81
C ALA A 52 -0.66 -8.56 -14.34
N PRO A 53 -1.65 -8.46 -15.24
CA PRO A 53 -3.06 -8.37 -14.85
C PRO A 53 -3.51 -9.64 -14.08
N GLY A 54 -3.52 -9.54 -12.75
CA GLY A 54 -3.91 -10.62 -11.84
C GLY A 54 -2.85 -11.70 -11.61
N ASP A 55 -1.61 -11.51 -12.08
CA ASP A 55 -0.55 -12.53 -12.02
C ASP A 55 0.86 -11.90 -11.94
N LEU A 56 1.89 -12.73 -11.81
CA LEU A 56 3.28 -12.32 -11.97
C LEU A 56 3.76 -12.69 -13.36
N SER A 57 4.29 -11.71 -14.10
CA SER A 57 4.77 -11.93 -15.45
C SER A 57 5.77 -13.09 -15.50
N THR A 58 5.55 -13.98 -16.46
CA THR A 58 6.51 -15.05 -16.75
C THR A 58 7.70 -14.57 -17.57
N ASP A 59 7.69 -13.31 -18.03
CA ASP A 59 8.74 -12.71 -18.84
C ASP A 59 9.70 -11.86 -17.99
N PRO A 60 11.02 -12.12 -18.04
CA PRO A 60 12.01 -11.43 -17.20
C PRO A 60 12.43 -10.05 -17.74
N ASP A 61 12.20 -9.75 -19.02
CA ASP A 61 12.53 -8.47 -19.66
C ASP A 61 11.32 -7.51 -19.65
N ALA A 62 10.14 -8.03 -19.33
CA ALA A 62 8.93 -7.27 -19.25
C ALA A 62 8.97 -6.29 -18.07
N GLN A 63 9.34 -5.05 -18.37
CA GLN A 63 9.21 -3.91 -17.47
C GLN A 63 7.75 -3.43 -17.41
N ASN A 64 6.86 -4.32 -16.96
CA ASN A 64 5.49 -3.94 -16.67
C ASN A 64 5.43 -3.16 -15.34
N PRO A 65 4.54 -2.15 -15.26
CA PRO A 65 4.30 -1.45 -14.02
C PRO A 65 3.76 -2.42 -12.95
N TRP A 66 4.13 -2.15 -11.71
CA TRP A 66 3.68 -2.91 -10.55
C TRP A 66 2.38 -2.35 -10.02
N VAL A 67 1.41 -3.24 -9.86
CA VAL A 67 0.15 -2.96 -9.18
C VAL A 67 0.25 -3.50 -7.76
N VAL A 68 0.12 -2.62 -6.77
CA VAL A 68 0.13 -2.93 -5.34
C VAL A 68 -1.28 -2.72 -4.79
N ARG A 69 -1.82 -3.75 -4.14
CA ARG A 69 -3.16 -3.74 -3.55
C ARG A 69 -3.08 -4.16 -2.09
N PHE A 70 -3.67 -3.37 -1.20
CA PHE A 70 -3.84 -3.79 0.18
C PHE A 70 -5.24 -4.31 0.43
N PHE A 71 -5.30 -5.35 1.24
CA PHE A 71 -6.51 -6.04 1.61
C PHE A 71 -6.57 -6.18 3.13
N GLN A 72 -7.75 -5.96 3.70
CA GLN A 72 -8.04 -6.27 5.08
C GLN A 72 -8.86 -7.55 5.15
N ARG A 73 -8.28 -8.58 5.77
CA ARG A 73 -8.97 -9.84 5.99
C ARG A 73 -10.08 -9.66 7.01
N GLN A 74 -11.28 -10.04 6.60
CA GLN A 74 -12.45 -10.12 7.46
C GLN A 74 -12.56 -11.54 8.03
N PRO A 75 -12.93 -11.71 9.31
CA PRO A 75 -13.02 -13.03 9.94
C PRO A 75 -14.10 -13.93 9.33
N ASP A 76 -15.16 -13.33 8.75
CA ASP A 76 -16.34 -14.04 8.25
C ASP A 76 -16.77 -13.58 6.83
N ALA A 77 -15.89 -12.87 6.10
CA ALA A 77 -16.22 -12.34 4.78
C ALA A 77 -15.00 -12.33 3.86
N GLU A 78 -15.25 -12.01 2.58
CA GLU A 78 -14.19 -11.78 1.61
C GLU A 78 -13.27 -10.62 2.06
N ASP A 79 -12.01 -10.71 1.67
CA ASP A 79 -11.02 -9.69 1.97
C ASP A 79 -11.45 -8.34 1.35
N VAL A 80 -11.44 -7.27 2.16
CA VAL A 80 -11.83 -5.94 1.70
C VAL A 80 -10.61 -5.24 1.12
N GLN A 81 -10.67 -4.90 -0.18
CA GLN A 81 -9.65 -4.05 -0.79
C GLN A 81 -9.69 -2.65 -0.16
N LEU A 82 -8.58 -2.24 0.43
CA LEU A 82 -8.42 -0.91 1.02
C LEU A 82 -7.93 0.10 -0.02
N VAL A 83 -6.92 -0.29 -0.79
CA VAL A 83 -6.27 0.59 -1.77
C VAL A 83 -5.65 -0.21 -2.90
N GLU A 84 -5.57 0.42 -4.07
CA GLU A 84 -4.87 -0.07 -5.25
C GLU A 84 -4.06 1.08 -5.83
N VAL A 85 -2.78 0.84 -6.05
CA VAL A 85 -1.86 1.80 -6.66
C VAL A 85 -1.05 1.10 -7.74
N THR A 86 -0.78 1.82 -8.82
CA THR A 86 0.13 1.37 -9.88
C THR A 86 1.35 2.27 -9.89
N GLY A 87 2.54 1.68 -9.83
CA GLY A 87 3.81 2.38 -9.93
C GLY A 87 4.74 1.73 -10.94
N GLU A 88 5.72 2.47 -11.44
CA GLU A 88 6.69 1.94 -12.40
C GLU A 88 7.55 0.84 -11.75
N TRP A 89 7.87 1.01 -10.46
CA TRP A 89 8.65 0.08 -9.66
C TRP A 89 7.87 -0.40 -8.45
N LEU A 90 8.14 -1.62 -7.98
CA LEU A 90 7.48 -2.21 -6.82
C LEU A 90 7.57 -1.32 -5.56
N VAL A 91 8.74 -0.73 -5.31
CA VAL A 91 8.97 0.15 -4.15
C VAL A 91 8.20 1.45 -4.27
N ASP A 92 8.15 2.01 -5.47
CA ASP A 92 7.41 3.26 -5.74
C ASP A 92 5.91 3.04 -5.56
N ALA A 93 5.37 1.96 -6.14
CA ALA A 93 3.98 1.57 -5.94
C ALA A 93 3.66 1.30 -4.46
N PHE A 94 4.60 0.70 -3.72
CA PHE A 94 4.45 0.45 -2.29
C PHE A 94 4.44 1.74 -1.46
N ASP A 95 5.39 2.65 -1.69
CA ASP A 95 5.47 3.95 -1.00
C ASP A 95 4.21 4.79 -1.24
N GLN A 96 3.78 4.89 -2.50
CA GLN A 96 2.54 5.56 -2.85
C GLN A 96 1.33 4.91 -2.16
N ALA A 97 1.25 3.58 -2.13
CA ALA A 97 0.16 2.88 -1.47
C ALA A 97 0.14 3.08 0.06
N LEU A 98 1.30 3.25 0.70
CA LEU A 98 1.38 3.67 2.11
C LEU A 98 0.94 5.12 2.30
N ALA A 99 1.28 6.02 1.37
CA ALA A 99 0.89 7.43 1.44
C ALA A 99 -0.62 7.65 1.34
N VAL A 100 -1.33 6.80 0.58
CA VAL A 100 -2.79 6.85 0.42
C VAL A 100 -3.54 5.85 1.32
N MET A 101 -2.81 5.03 2.09
CA MET A 101 -3.46 4.07 2.99
C MET A 101 -4.26 4.83 4.05
N PRO A 102 -5.56 4.54 4.23
CA PRO A 102 -6.32 5.11 5.32
C PRO A 102 -5.73 4.56 6.63
N ILE A 103 -4.93 5.37 7.32
CA ILE A 103 -4.45 5.04 8.67
C ILE A 103 -5.71 4.96 9.53
N ALA A 104 -6.17 3.72 9.78
CA ALA A 104 -7.28 3.46 10.68
C ALA A 104 -6.88 3.92 12.10
N GLY A 105 -7.12 5.21 12.35
CA GLY A 105 -6.64 5.97 13.49
C GLY A 105 -6.68 7.49 13.29
N ILE A 106 -6.61 7.98 12.04
CA ILE A 106 -6.84 9.39 11.69
C ILE A 106 -7.81 9.38 10.51
N ALA A 107 -9.09 9.15 10.79
CA ALA A 107 -10.10 9.70 9.91
C ALA A 107 -9.95 11.22 10.03
N ASP A 108 -9.22 11.83 9.11
CA ASP A 108 -9.50 13.20 8.73
C ASP A 108 -10.91 13.12 8.15
N ASP A 109 -11.89 13.33 9.02
CA ASP A 109 -13.29 13.41 8.66
C ASP A 109 -13.39 14.63 7.73
N PRO A 110 -13.60 14.47 6.41
CA PRO A 110 -13.68 15.62 5.51
C PRO A 110 -14.97 16.42 5.72
N ASN A 111 -15.79 16.03 6.70
CA ASN A 111 -17.00 16.70 7.14
C ASN A 111 -16.86 17.30 8.57
N ALA A 112 -15.65 17.35 9.13
CA ALA A 112 -15.38 18.17 10.31
C ALA A 112 -15.55 19.64 9.92
N GLU A 113 -16.73 20.18 10.18
CA GLU A 113 -17.04 21.59 9.95
C GLU A 113 -15.93 22.45 10.57
N PRO A 114 -15.29 23.36 9.80
CA PRO A 114 -14.26 24.21 10.35
C PRO A 114 -14.90 25.06 11.44
N GLY A 115 -14.59 24.72 12.69
CA GLY A 115 -15.04 25.44 13.87
C GLY A 115 -14.78 26.93 13.67
N GLU A 116 -15.87 27.66 13.52
CA GLU A 116 -15.94 29.08 13.21
C GLU A 116 -15.05 29.88 14.18
N GLN A 117 -13.85 30.24 13.73
CA GLN A 117 -12.98 31.16 14.43
C GLN A 117 -13.60 32.55 14.32
N ARG A 118 -14.47 32.88 15.27
CA ARG A 118 -15.08 34.20 15.43
C ARG A 118 -13.97 35.26 15.43
N PRO A 119 -13.96 36.23 14.50
CA PRO A 119 -13.01 37.33 14.57
C PRO A 119 -13.38 38.20 15.78
N THR A 120 -12.56 38.17 16.83
CA THR A 120 -12.61 39.21 17.87
C THR A 120 -11.81 40.39 17.36
N ALA A 121 -12.54 41.36 16.81
CA ALA A 121 -12.02 42.67 16.49
C ALA A 121 -11.64 43.44 17.77
N ALA A 122 -10.68 44.35 17.56
CA ALA A 122 -10.44 45.61 18.27
C ALA A 122 -9.65 45.58 19.59
N GLY A 123 -8.46 46.17 19.50
CA GLY A 123 -7.62 46.53 20.65
C GLY A 123 -6.44 47.41 20.23
N THR A 124 -6.73 48.53 19.57
CA THR A 124 -5.79 49.66 19.39
C THR A 124 -5.16 50.03 20.72
N LEU A 125 -3.82 50.11 20.80
CA LEU A 125 -3.11 51.19 21.52
C LEU A 125 -1.61 51.21 21.22
N HIS A 126 -1.28 52.22 20.41
CA HIS A 126 -0.06 52.99 20.34
C HIS A 126 0.75 53.08 21.65
N LEU A 127 2.05 52.79 21.62
CA LEU A 127 3.01 53.53 22.44
C LEU A 127 4.41 53.55 21.82
N VAL A 128 4.81 54.77 21.46
CA VAL A 128 6.19 55.20 21.23
C VAL A 128 6.94 55.28 22.56
N GLN A 129 8.18 54.81 22.60
CA GLN A 129 9.36 55.59 22.98
C GLN A 129 10.65 54.83 22.67
#